data_AF-A0A7S2TNC4-F1
#
_entry.id   AF-A0A7S2TNC4-F1
#
_cell.length_a   1.000
_cell.length_b   1.000
_cell.length_c   1.000
_cell.angle_alpha   90.00
_cell.angle_beta   90.00
_cell.angle_gamma   90.00
#
_symmetry.space_group_name_H-M   'P 1'
#
loop_
_entity.id
_entity.type
_entity.pdbx_description
1 polymer ?
#
loop_
_entity_poly.entity_id
_entity_poly.type
_entity_poly.pdbx_seq_one_letter_code
_entity_poly.pdbx_strand_id
1 'polypeptide(L)'
;GEGDRAPGVFQLNEIVDPDRTIVVGGVSKAWAMTGFRVGWLITPNPDIVAASMKILEASISCGVPFSQAGALAALTSEDIEGEVEAMIGEYRRRRDACVEILRSHGLYEYTPEGA
;
A
#
# COMPACT_ATOMS: atom_id res chain seq x y z
N GLY A 1 -16.69 -4.75 -9.99
CA GLY A 1 -17.95 -4.00 -10.10
C GLY A 1 -17.92 -3.00 -8.98
N GLU A 2 -17.99 -1.72 -9.32
CA GLU A 2 -17.61 -0.55 -8.50
C GLU A 2 -16.13 -0.52 -8.09
N GLY A 3 -15.43 0.56 -8.47
CA GLY A 3 -14.05 0.86 -8.08
C GLY A 3 -13.93 1.27 -6.62
N ASP A 4 -14.64 0.55 -5.76
CA ASP A 4 -14.52 0.67 -4.31
C ASP A 4 -13.18 0.06 -3.90
N ARG A 5 -12.55 0.73 -2.94
CA ARG A 5 -11.18 0.53 -2.43
C ARG A 5 -10.72 -0.94 -2.54
N ALA A 6 -9.52 -1.15 -3.09
CA ALA A 6 -8.90 -2.48 -3.12
C ALA A 6 -8.96 -3.09 -1.71
N PRO A 7 -9.35 -4.37 -1.57
CA PRO A 7 -9.57 -4.99 -0.28
C PRO A 7 -8.34 -4.78 0.60
N GLY A 8 -8.58 -4.39 1.85
CA GLY A 8 -7.53 -4.19 2.83
C GLY A 8 -6.70 -5.47 2.95
N VAL A 9 -5.42 -5.35 3.28
CA VAL A 9 -4.50 -6.50 3.43
C VAL A 9 -5.07 -7.62 4.31
N PHE A 10 -5.93 -7.28 5.28
CA PHE A 10 -6.59 -8.22 6.19
C PHE A 10 -7.82 -8.92 5.59
N GLN A 11 -8.36 -8.44 4.48
CA GLN A 11 -9.50 -9.02 3.75
C GLN A 11 -9.06 -9.99 2.64
N LEU A 12 -7.74 -10.14 2.41
CA LEU A 12 -7.22 -10.97 1.32
C LEU A 12 -7.45 -12.47 1.53
N ASN A 13 -7.63 -12.94 2.77
CA ASN A 13 -7.87 -14.36 3.07
C ASN A 13 -9.12 -14.93 2.40
N GLU A 14 -10.08 -14.08 1.99
CA GLU A 14 -11.28 -14.49 1.25
C GLU A 14 -11.04 -14.66 -0.26
N ILE A 15 -9.88 -14.19 -0.75
CA ILE A 15 -9.59 -14.04 -2.18
C ILE A 15 -8.32 -14.82 -2.58
N VAL A 16 -7.42 -15.10 -1.64
CA VAL A 16 -6.15 -15.77 -1.89
C VAL A 16 -5.98 -17.00 -1.01
N ASP A 17 -5.24 -18.00 -1.51
CA ASP A 17 -4.81 -19.16 -0.73
C ASP A 17 -3.71 -18.72 0.26
N PRO A 18 -3.97 -18.72 1.59
CA PRO A 18 -3.02 -18.21 2.57
C PRO A 18 -1.71 -19.01 2.61
N ASP A 19 -1.75 -20.31 2.33
CA ASP A 19 -0.58 -21.19 2.41
C ASP A 19 0.40 -20.98 1.25
N ARG A 20 -0.08 -20.35 0.17
CA ARG A 20 0.68 -20.13 -1.07
C ARG A 20 0.87 -18.64 -1.40
N THR A 21 0.47 -17.75 -0.49
CA THR A 21 0.51 -16.31 -0.71
C THR A 21 1.37 -15.62 0.34
N ILE A 22 2.23 -14.72 -0.13
CA ILE A 22 2.91 -13.75 0.72
C ILE A 22 2.33 -12.38 0.37
N VAL A 23 1.74 -11.69 1.34
CA VAL A 23 1.28 -10.33 1.13
C VAL A 23 2.38 -9.36 1.50
N VAL A 24 2.71 -8.44 0.59
CA VAL A 24 3.71 -7.40 0.81
C VAL A 24 3.02 -6.04 0.83
N GLY A 25 3.32 -5.24 1.85
CA GLY A 25 2.76 -3.91 2.03
C GLY A 25 3.78 -2.91 2.56
N GLY A 26 3.37 -1.66 2.70
CA GLY A 26 4.22 -0.62 3.25
C GLY A 26 3.57 0.73 3.32
N VAL A 27 4.22 1.66 4.01
CA VAL A 27 3.66 3.01 4.24
C VAL A 27 3.86 3.98 3.09
N SER A 28 4.62 3.58 2.06
CA SER A 28 5.09 4.48 1.00
C SER A 28 3.96 5.11 0.18
N LYS A 29 2.83 4.42 0.00
CA LYS A 29 1.74 4.85 -0.88
C LYS A 29 0.47 5.17 -0.13
N ALA A 30 0.01 4.26 0.72
CA ALA A 30 -1.22 4.43 1.48
C ALA A 30 -1.18 5.64 2.45
N TRP A 31 0.01 6.09 2.87
CA TRP A 31 0.17 7.24 3.77
C TRP A 31 1.14 8.30 3.23
N ALA A 32 1.44 8.28 1.93
CA ALA A 32 2.40 9.21 1.29
C ALA A 32 3.81 9.26 1.94
N MET A 33 4.24 8.21 2.65
CA MET A 33 5.53 8.18 3.38
C MET A 33 6.67 7.59 2.53
N THR A 34 6.82 8.01 1.27
CA THR A 34 7.79 7.42 0.32
C THR A 34 9.23 7.43 0.84
N GLY A 35 9.61 8.46 1.60
CA GLY A 35 10.95 8.60 2.19
C GLY A 35 11.20 7.78 3.46
N PHE A 36 10.18 7.20 4.08
CA PHE A 36 10.34 6.52 5.37
C PHE A 36 10.94 5.12 5.24
N ARG A 37 10.79 4.52 4.05
CA ARG A 37 11.36 3.20 3.69
C ARG A 37 10.94 2.07 4.64
N VAL A 38 9.66 2.05 5.01
CA VAL A 38 9.07 0.98 5.83
C VAL A 38 8.07 0.16 5.02
N GLY A 39 8.23 -1.15 5.08
CA GLY A 39 7.37 -2.15 4.50
C GLY A 39 7.29 -3.39 5.39
N TRP A 40 6.37 -4.29 5.05
CA TRP A 40 6.15 -5.55 5.76
C TRP A 40 5.78 -6.66 4.79
N LEU A 41 5.92 -7.89 5.26
CA LEU A 41 5.35 -9.07 4.63
C LEU A 41 4.49 -9.82 5.65
N ILE A 42 3.41 -10.43 5.19
CA ILE A 42 2.49 -11.24 6.00
C ILE A 42 2.34 -12.59 5.31
N THR A 43 2.59 -13.67 6.05
CA THR A 43 2.42 -15.05 5.59
C THR A 43 2.21 -15.96 6.81
N PRO A 44 1.38 -17.02 6.70
CA PRO A 44 1.26 -18.03 7.74
C PRO A 44 2.46 -19.00 7.77
N ASN A 45 3.30 -19.00 6.73
CA ASN A 45 4.42 -19.94 6.61
C ASN A 45 5.62 -19.48 7.47
N PRO A 46 5.96 -20.19 8.56
CA PRO A 46 7.04 -19.78 9.46
C PRO A 46 8.43 -19.88 8.83
N ASP A 47 8.64 -20.79 7.87
CA ASP A 47 9.93 -20.94 7.19
C ASP A 47 10.24 -19.73 6.32
N ILE A 48 9.21 -19.15 5.68
CA ILE A 48 9.34 -17.92 4.90
C ILE A 48 9.66 -16.74 5.81
N VAL A 49 9.02 -16.64 6.98
CA VAL A 49 9.33 -15.60 7.97
C VAL A 49 10.79 -15.71 8.42
N ALA A 50 11.24 -16.92 8.78
CA ALA A 50 12.61 -17.17 9.22
C ALA A 50 13.64 -16.87 8.12
N ALA A 51 13.38 -17.29 6.88
CA ALA A 51 14.24 -16.98 5.74
C ALA A 51 14.31 -15.47 5.47
N SER A 52 13.18 -14.78 5.54
CA SER A 52 13.10 -13.33 5.33
C SER A 52 13.88 -12.55 6.38
N MET A 53 13.81 -12.97 7.65
CA MET A 53 14.60 -12.39 8.74
C MET A 53 16.11 -12.58 8.52
N LYS A 54 16.56 -13.75 8.07
CA LYS A 54 17.98 -13.99 7.74
C LYS A 54 18.46 -13.08 6.61
N ILE A 55 17.66 -12.91 5.56
CA ILE A 55 17.98 -12.00 4.44
C ILE A 55 18.04 -10.56 4.93
N LEU A 56 17.08 -10.16 5.77
CA LEU A 56 17.02 -8.83 6.37
C LEU A 56 18.28 -8.56 7.17
N GLU A 57 18.64 -9.41 8.13
CA GLU A 57 19.83 -9.27 8.99
C GLU A 57 21.13 -9.12 8.17
N ALA A 58 21.27 -9.89 7.08
CA ALA A 58 22.43 -9.83 6.20
C ALA A 58 22.46 -8.57 5.32
N SER A 59 21.31 -7.94 5.05
CA SER A 59 21.18 -6.78 4.16
C SER A 59 21.17 -5.45 4.94
N ILE A 60 20.40 -5.41 6.03
CA ILE A 60 20.21 -4.28 6.93
C ILE A 60 20.07 -4.82 8.36
N SER A 61 20.96 -4.41 9.27
CA SER A 61 20.97 -4.95 10.64
C SER A 61 19.64 -4.76 11.37
N CYS A 62 18.95 -3.62 11.16
CA CYS A 62 17.61 -3.36 11.66
C CYS A 62 16.96 -2.21 10.87
N GLY A 63 15.65 -2.00 11.07
CA GLY A 63 14.94 -0.85 10.52
C GLY A 63 15.26 0.45 11.27
N VAL A 64 15.06 1.58 10.60
CA VAL A 64 15.31 2.93 11.19
C VAL A 64 14.23 3.22 12.25
N PRO A 65 14.59 3.47 13.53
CA PRO A 65 13.62 3.59 14.62
C PRO A 65 12.57 4.68 14.41
N PHE A 66 12.99 5.87 13.97
CA PHE A 66 12.07 6.97 13.66
C PHE A 66 11.06 6.57 12.57
N SER A 67 11.52 5.90 11.52
CA SER A 67 10.63 5.46 10.45
C SER A 67 9.62 4.42 10.91
N GLN A 68 10.02 3.50 11.79
CA GLN A 68 9.12 2.53 12.41
C GLN A 68 8.07 3.19 13.31
N ALA A 69 8.47 4.20 14.09
CA ALA A 69 7.54 4.98 14.90
C ALA A 69 6.52 5.75 14.04
N GLY A 70 6.96 6.36 12.93
CA GLY A 70 6.06 7.00 11.98
C GLY A 70 5.09 6.00 11.33
N ALA A 71 5.56 4.80 10.97
CA ALA A 71 4.71 3.76 10.44
C ALA A 71 3.69 3.24 11.46
N LEU A 72 4.07 3.14 12.74
CA LEU A 72 3.14 2.80 13.82
C LEU A 72 2.03 3.86 13.92
N ALA A 73 2.40 5.14 13.97
CA ALA A 73 1.42 6.24 14.02
C ALA A 73 0.46 6.21 12.82
N ALA A 74 0.98 5.97 11.61
CA ALA A 74 0.16 5.82 10.41
C ALA A 74 -0.82 4.63 10.47
N LEU A 75 -0.46 3.56 11.18
CA LEU A 75 -1.30 2.37 11.31
C LEU A 75 -2.32 2.43 12.45
N THR A 76 -2.09 3.25 13.48
CA THR A 76 -2.88 3.21 14.71
C THR A 76 -3.56 4.52 15.09
N SER A 77 -3.28 5.63 14.41
CA SER A 77 -3.94 6.91 14.69
C SER A 77 -5.41 6.86 14.28
N GLU A 78 -6.30 7.39 15.13
CA GLU A 78 -7.75 7.39 14.88
C GLU A 78 -8.14 8.30 13.70
N ASP A 79 -7.43 9.42 13.52
CA ASP A 79 -7.73 10.42 12.49
C ASP A 79 -7.22 10.01 11.09
N ILE A 80 -6.37 8.98 11.01
CA ILE A 80 -5.63 8.68 9.77
C ILE A 80 -6.53 8.23 8.62
N GLU A 81 -7.65 7.58 8.93
CA GLU A 81 -8.59 7.12 7.91
C GLU A 81 -9.21 8.29 7.14
N GLY A 82 -9.55 9.38 7.85
CA GLY A 82 -10.08 10.60 7.24
C GLY A 82 -9.06 11.30 6.35
N GLU A 83 -7.79 11.34 6.77
CA GLU A 83 -6.69 11.91 5.97
C GLU A 83 -6.44 11.09 4.70
N VAL A 84 -6.45 9.76 4.81
CA VAL A 84 -6.28 8.84 3.67
C VAL A 84 -7.44 9.01 2.68
N GLU A 85 -8.69 9.10 3.14
CA GLU A 85 -9.83 9.29 2.25
C GLU A 85 -9.78 10.65 1.52
N ALA A 86 -9.39 11.73 2.23
CA ALA A 86 -9.18 13.03 1.61
C ALA A 86 -8.08 12.98 0.53
N MET A 87 -6.98 12.26 0.78
CA MET A 87 -5.92 12.04 -0.19
C MET A 87 -6.39 11.26 -1.42
N ILE A 88 -7.18 10.19 -1.23
CA ILE A 88 -7.76 9.41 -2.34
C ILE A 88 -8.69 10.28 -3.18
N GLY A 89 -9.54 11.10 -2.56
CA GLY A 89 -10.42 12.05 -3.25
C GLY A 89 -9.62 13.02 -4.13
N GLU A 90 -8.50 13.52 -3.61
CA GLU A 90 -7.60 14.39 -4.36
C GLU A 90 -6.93 13.66 -5.55
N TYR A 91 -6.49 12.41 -5.37
CA TYR A 91 -5.95 11.61 -6.47
C TYR A 91 -6.98 11.31 -7.54
N ARG A 92 -8.22 10.99 -7.18
CA ARG A 92 -9.34 10.79 -8.13
C ARG A 92 -9.58 12.04 -8.96
N ARG A 93 -9.65 13.22 -8.32
CA ARG A 93 -9.84 14.50 -9.01
C ARG A 93 -8.71 14.79 -10.02
N ARG A 94 -7.46 14.53 -9.63
CA ARG A 94 -6.29 14.72 -10.53
C ARG A 94 -6.29 13.72 -11.68
N ARG A 95 -6.63 12.45 -11.41
CA ARG A 95 -6.77 11.40 -12.43
C ARG A 95 -7.80 11.80 -13.47
N ASP A 96 -8.97 12.23 -13.03
CA ASP A 96 -10.09 12.55 -13.93
C ASP A 96 -9.75 13.72 -14.86
N ALA A 97 -9.15 14.78 -14.31
CA ALA A 97 -8.67 15.91 -15.11
C ALA A 97 -7.60 15.48 -16.15
N CYS A 98 -6.66 14.61 -15.77
CA CYS A 98 -5.64 14.12 -16.69
C CYS A 98 -6.24 13.26 -17.81
N VAL A 99 -7.15 12.34 -17.45
CA VAL A 99 -7.84 11.46 -18.42
C VAL A 99 -8.69 12.27 -19.39
N GLU A 100 -9.38 13.30 -18.93
CA GLU A 100 -10.17 14.22 -19.78
C GLU A 100 -9.29 14.90 -20.83
N ILE A 101 -8.16 15.48 -20.40
CA ILE A 101 -7.20 16.13 -21.31
C ILE A 101 -6.70 15.12 -22.35
N LEU A 102 -6.23 13.95 -21.92
CA LEU A 102 -5.67 12.96 -22.84
C LEU A 102 -6.70 12.42 -23.83
N ARG A 103 -7.96 12.22 -23.40
CA ARG A 103 -9.06 11.81 -24.26
C ARG A 103 -9.40 12.86 -25.31
N SER A 104 -9.39 14.14 -24.92
CA SER A 104 -9.67 15.24 -25.86
C SER A 104 -8.66 15.31 -27.01
N HIS A 105 -7.45 14.76 -26.81
CA HIS A 105 -6.39 14.66 -27.81
C HIS A 105 -6.30 13.28 -28.49
N GLY A 106 -7.21 12.34 -28.19
CA GLY A 106 -7.18 10.97 -28.72
C GLY A 106 -5.96 10.15 -28.27
N LEU A 107 -5.34 10.51 -27.13
CA LEU A 107 -4.09 9.90 -26.65
C LEU A 107 -4.32 8.81 -25.59
N TYR A 108 -5.56 8.64 -25.11
CA TYR A 108 -5.83 7.72 -24.00
C TYR A 108 -7.30 7.30 -23.96
N GLU A 109 -7.58 6.00 -23.86
CA GLU A 109 -8.95 5.46 -23.86
C GLU A 109 -9.34 4.83 -22.51
N TYR A 110 -8.37 4.36 -21.74
CA TYR A 110 -8.58 3.69 -20.45
C TYR A 110 -8.80 4.70 -19.30
N THR A 111 -9.50 4.31 -18.23
CA THR A 111 -9.53 5.07 -16.96
C THR A 111 -8.96 4.18 -15.86
N PRO A 112 -7.88 4.59 -15.18
CA PRO A 112 -7.34 3.84 -14.06
C PRO A 112 -8.34 3.70 -12.92
N GLU A 113 -8.58 2.48 -12.48
CA GLU A 113 -9.48 2.19 -11.35
C GLU A 113 -8.84 2.48 -9.98
N GLY A 114 -7.50 2.48 -9.91
CA GLY A 114 -6.76 2.83 -8.70
C GLY A 114 -6.45 4.33 -8.60
N ALA A 115 -6.64 4.89 -7.42
CA ALA A 115 -6.22 6.23 -7.01
C ALA A 115 -5.74 6.19 -5.56
#